data_AF-A0A653ZP97-F1
#
_entry.id   AF-A0A653ZP97-F1
#
_cell.length_a   1.000
_cell.length_b   1.000
_cell.length_c   1.000
_cell.angle_alpha   90.00
_cell.angle_beta   90.00
_cell.angle_gamma   90.00
#
_symmetry.space_group_name_H-M   'P 1'
#
loop_
_entity.id
_entity.type
_entity.pdbx_description
1 polymer ?
#
loop_
_entity_poly.entity_id
_entity_poly.type
_entity_poly.pdbx_seq_one_letter_code
_entity_poly.pdbx_strand_id
1 'polypeptide(L)'
;MDDLKPIVANSYLAIIKGTLNRVLYFENDTILNHLLRLHINIDTGEENGHVLNADEELLITDKFFIFKALWKAVLETLYSEHLPHIDYSFDWKIETTPYTLMMCEFTKDYQNYKDMEKMKELLKINDEEIETNYHQIINDLGFPSLGITVGLSDLIPAHLVPSSRIDELQLLFRLMSFPPLGELALFQNQYNAFIKKQAEKLSSAFSGIIPDKIPSFGMPESLHCSYFHIHHETYKKHGLHGFEQNPILIENIDEFQDIRNKVAVHKEKFNDTLICPCCGEKQTIDLPEEILHYKYLLENRDLAKKIGLAYFEDFVEDYKNNMADKLHSFIPNINKVDNPECLILVEGESEEWAIPLLAFRKRFILSQSNIQVYNSKSKEKLAADFFSFRTNYPNRKMICLLDADAKKERDNLERIINNNKDKYRLVFIENGTFEDIFELDISIDILNELYPDGDQILRSDFIDGKDFLSNIKRIMFEKKKAQFDKVLFAKTTALKMDIDKLPKEVANILAIAEDFVKPRNFIKQ
;
A
#
# COMPACT_ATOMS: atom_id res chain seq x y z
N MET A 1 4.16 -1.90 -34.27
CA MET A 1 5.08 -1.21 -33.34
C MET A 1 6.39 -1.92 -33.38
N ASP A 2 7.47 -1.16 -33.53
CA ASP A 2 8.85 -1.66 -33.47
C ASP A 2 9.15 -2.34 -32.12
N ASP A 3 10.22 -3.13 -32.08
CA ASP A 3 10.72 -3.74 -30.86
C ASP A 3 11.09 -2.64 -29.85
N LEU A 4 10.34 -2.54 -28.74
CA LEU A 4 10.59 -1.57 -27.68
C LEU A 4 11.66 -2.03 -26.68
N LYS A 5 12.24 -3.23 -26.83
CA LYS A 5 13.33 -3.72 -25.97
C LYS A 5 14.49 -2.72 -25.82
N PRO A 6 14.97 -2.04 -26.88
CA PRO A 6 16.05 -1.05 -26.74
C PRO A 6 15.69 0.11 -25.80
N ILE A 7 14.41 0.49 -25.73
CA ILE A 7 13.93 1.59 -24.87
C ILE A 7 13.95 1.17 -23.40
N VAL A 8 13.58 -0.09 -23.12
CA VAL A 8 13.43 -0.58 -21.74
C VAL A 8 14.66 -1.31 -21.20
N ALA A 9 15.63 -1.67 -22.04
CA ALA A 9 16.79 -2.48 -21.66
C ALA A 9 17.54 -1.97 -20.41
N ASN A 10 17.67 -0.64 -20.27
CA ASN A 10 18.36 -0.03 -19.13
C ASN A 10 17.42 0.49 -18.03
N SER A 11 16.09 0.39 -18.21
CA SER A 11 15.10 1.03 -17.34
C SER A 11 14.03 0.06 -16.80
N TYR A 12 13.97 -1.18 -17.27
CA TYR A 12 12.90 -2.14 -16.92
C TYR A 12 12.74 -2.36 -15.40
N LEU A 13 13.83 -2.43 -14.63
CA LEU A 13 13.76 -2.54 -13.16
C LEU A 13 13.18 -1.26 -12.51
N ALA A 14 13.54 -0.09 -13.03
CA ALA A 14 13.03 1.18 -12.55
C ALA A 14 11.54 1.34 -12.89
N ILE A 15 11.11 0.87 -14.06
CA ILE A 15 9.71 0.78 -14.47
C ILE A 15 8.94 -0.10 -13.49
N ILE A 16 9.39 -1.34 -13.27
CA ILE A 16 8.74 -2.28 -12.34
C ILE A 16 8.62 -1.66 -10.94
N LYS A 17 9.71 -1.12 -10.40
CA LYS A 17 9.72 -0.50 -9.07
C LYS A 17 8.78 0.70 -8.99
N GLY A 18 8.86 1.61 -9.96
CA GLY A 18 8.04 2.82 -10.01
C GLY A 18 6.55 2.50 -10.09
N THR A 19 6.18 1.51 -10.91
CA THR A 19 4.80 1.06 -11.04
C THR A 19 4.29 0.37 -9.79
N LEU A 20 5.04 -0.58 -9.21
CA LEU A 20 4.62 -1.26 -7.98
C LEU A 20 4.44 -0.28 -6.81
N ASN A 21 5.30 0.74 -6.72
CA ASN A 21 5.15 1.82 -5.74
C ASN A 21 3.86 2.60 -5.95
N ARG A 22 3.51 2.94 -7.20
CA ARG A 22 2.24 3.64 -7.50
C ARG A 22 1.02 2.82 -7.12
N VAL A 23 1.01 1.51 -7.40
CA VAL A 23 -0.08 0.61 -6.96
C VAL A 23 -0.18 0.61 -5.43
N LEU A 24 0.96 0.51 -4.73
CA LEU A 24 1.00 0.54 -3.27
C LEU A 24 0.45 1.85 -2.68
N TYR A 25 0.65 2.97 -3.37
CA TYR A 25 0.15 4.29 -2.97
C TYR A 25 -1.24 4.63 -3.50
N PHE A 26 -1.98 3.65 -4.06
CA PHE A 26 -3.32 3.87 -4.63
C PHE A 26 -3.32 4.90 -5.78
N GLU A 27 -2.19 5.05 -6.48
CA GLU A 27 -2.01 5.95 -7.63
C GLU A 27 -2.15 5.19 -8.98
N ASN A 28 -2.94 4.10 -9.02
CA ASN A 28 -3.05 3.22 -10.18
C ASN A 28 -3.52 3.93 -11.46
N ASP A 29 -4.47 4.83 -11.35
CA ASP A 29 -5.06 5.54 -12.50
C ASP A 29 -4.06 6.47 -13.22
N THR A 30 -2.89 6.74 -12.61
CA THR A 30 -1.83 7.57 -13.21
C THR A 30 -0.74 6.76 -13.89
N ILE A 31 -0.67 5.45 -13.67
CA ILE A 31 0.46 4.60 -14.08
C ILE A 31 0.69 4.66 -15.58
N LEU A 32 -0.36 4.45 -16.36
CA LEU A 32 -0.29 4.42 -17.82
C LEU A 32 0.21 5.76 -18.38
N ASN A 33 -0.42 6.87 -17.97
CA ASN A 33 -0.02 8.21 -18.43
C ASN A 33 1.42 8.55 -17.99
N HIS A 34 1.79 8.19 -16.75
CA HIS A 34 3.14 8.42 -16.24
C HIS A 34 4.21 7.66 -17.02
N LEU A 35 3.97 6.38 -17.32
CA LEU A 35 4.91 5.55 -18.08
C LEU A 35 5.09 6.07 -19.52
N LEU A 36 4.00 6.48 -20.17
CA LEU A 36 4.09 7.06 -21.51
C LEU A 36 4.88 8.36 -21.52
N ARG A 37 4.59 9.28 -20.60
CA ARG A 37 5.34 10.55 -20.47
C ARG A 37 6.84 10.35 -20.26
N LEU A 38 7.24 9.29 -19.56
CA LEU A 38 8.66 9.03 -19.29
C LEU A 38 9.43 8.43 -20.48
N HIS A 39 8.75 7.72 -21.38
CA HIS A 39 9.41 6.89 -22.38
C HIS A 39 9.01 7.18 -23.84
N ILE A 40 7.93 7.93 -24.07
CA ILE A 40 7.34 8.13 -25.39
C ILE A 40 7.08 9.62 -25.62
N ASN A 41 7.89 10.21 -26.50
CA ASN A 41 7.71 11.57 -27.01
C ASN A 41 7.11 11.50 -28.41
N ILE A 42 6.18 12.41 -28.73
CA ILE A 42 5.63 12.54 -30.08
C ILE A 42 6.30 13.74 -30.76
N ASP A 43 6.97 13.47 -31.88
CA ASP A 43 7.44 14.51 -32.79
C ASP A 43 6.27 14.94 -33.70
N THR A 44 5.85 16.19 -33.59
CA THR A 44 4.76 16.75 -34.39
C THR A 44 5.23 17.23 -35.77
N GLY A 45 6.54 17.22 -36.05
CA GLY A 45 7.09 17.62 -37.34
C GLY A 45 7.03 19.13 -37.63
N GLU A 46 6.69 19.96 -36.64
CA GLU A 46 6.75 21.43 -36.77
C GLU A 46 8.16 21.94 -36.46
N GLU A 47 8.76 22.74 -37.37
CA GLU A 47 10.15 23.23 -37.29
C GLU A 47 10.46 24.09 -36.04
N ASN A 48 9.46 24.45 -35.23
CA ASN A 48 9.59 25.09 -33.91
C ASN A 48 8.59 24.52 -32.86
N GLY A 49 8.06 23.33 -33.08
CA GLY A 49 7.00 22.73 -32.27
C GLY A 49 7.52 22.20 -30.93
N HIS A 50 6.78 22.46 -29.85
CA HIS A 50 6.98 21.82 -28.57
C HIS A 50 6.89 20.29 -28.75
N VAL A 51 7.88 19.53 -28.24
CA VAL A 51 7.74 18.07 -28.11
C VAL A 51 6.56 17.80 -27.19
N LEU A 52 5.48 17.24 -27.73
CA LEU A 52 4.28 16.90 -26.97
C LEU A 52 4.43 15.49 -26.39
N ASN A 53 3.97 15.31 -25.16
CA ASN A 53 3.98 13.99 -24.52
C ASN A 53 2.82 13.15 -25.08
N ALA A 54 3.05 11.85 -25.29
CA ALA A 54 2.03 10.95 -25.82
C ALA A 54 0.76 10.84 -24.95
N ASP A 55 0.88 11.06 -23.63
CA ASP A 55 -0.25 11.06 -22.71
C ASP A 55 -1.22 12.25 -22.93
N GLU A 56 -0.74 13.34 -23.51
CA GLU A 56 -1.54 14.54 -23.77
C GLU A 56 -2.33 14.44 -25.08
N GLU A 57 -1.80 13.73 -26.09
CA GLU A 57 -2.34 13.71 -27.46
C GLU A 57 -3.13 12.44 -27.84
N LEU A 58 -2.84 11.29 -27.22
CA LEU A 58 -3.50 10.02 -27.60
C LEU A 58 -4.84 9.75 -26.88
N LEU A 59 -5.68 8.89 -27.46
CA LEU A 59 -6.83 8.28 -26.79
C LEU A 59 -6.37 7.18 -25.84
N ILE A 60 -7.17 6.86 -24.82
CA ILE A 60 -6.80 5.86 -23.82
C ILE A 60 -6.49 4.47 -24.41
N THR A 61 -7.20 4.07 -25.48
CA THR A 61 -6.96 2.78 -26.13
C THR A 61 -5.60 2.76 -26.84
N ASP A 62 -5.24 3.81 -27.57
CA ASP A 62 -3.91 3.97 -28.17
C ASP A 62 -2.81 3.98 -27.11
N LYS A 63 -3.01 4.75 -26.04
CA LYS A 63 -2.11 4.79 -24.88
C LYS A 63 -1.90 3.39 -24.32
N PHE A 64 -2.97 2.60 -24.19
CA PHE A 64 -2.89 1.25 -23.66
C PHE A 64 -2.17 0.28 -24.60
N PHE A 65 -2.31 0.39 -25.92
CA PHE A 65 -1.52 -0.43 -26.85
C PHE A 65 -0.02 -0.18 -26.71
N ILE A 66 0.37 1.09 -26.56
CA ILE A 66 1.78 1.45 -26.32
C ILE A 66 2.25 0.93 -24.96
N PHE A 67 1.43 1.14 -23.92
CA PHE A 67 1.68 0.64 -22.58
C PHE A 67 1.86 -0.88 -22.54
N LYS A 68 0.99 -1.62 -23.25
CA LYS A 68 1.07 -3.08 -23.41
C LYS A 68 2.35 -3.51 -24.12
N ALA A 69 2.75 -2.81 -25.18
CA ALA A 69 4.00 -3.10 -25.87
C ALA A 69 5.23 -2.83 -25.00
N LEU A 70 5.21 -1.77 -24.17
CA LEU A 70 6.26 -1.50 -23.18
C LEU A 70 6.37 -2.65 -22.18
N TRP A 71 5.25 -3.10 -21.62
CA TRP A 71 5.23 -4.22 -20.67
C TRP A 71 5.65 -5.55 -21.29
N LYS A 72 5.27 -5.81 -22.54
CA LYS A 72 5.78 -6.94 -23.30
C LYS A 72 7.31 -6.92 -23.36
N ALA A 73 7.90 -5.78 -23.73
CA ALA A 73 9.35 -5.65 -23.80
C ALA A 73 10.02 -5.83 -22.43
N VAL A 74 9.43 -5.28 -21.35
CA VAL A 74 9.90 -5.46 -19.97
C VAL A 74 9.92 -6.93 -19.56
N LEU A 75 8.81 -7.66 -19.76
CA LEU A 75 8.72 -9.06 -19.38
C LEU A 75 9.62 -9.95 -20.24
N GLU A 76 9.64 -9.76 -21.55
CA GLU A 76 10.56 -10.51 -22.42
C GLU A 76 12.03 -10.27 -22.03
N THR A 77 12.40 -9.04 -21.64
CA THR A 77 13.74 -8.74 -21.12
C THR A 77 14.01 -9.50 -19.84
N LEU A 78 13.09 -9.46 -18.86
CA LEU A 78 13.20 -10.20 -17.59
C LEU A 78 13.44 -11.70 -17.81
N TYR A 79 12.63 -12.33 -18.66
CA TYR A 79 12.78 -13.76 -18.96
C TYR A 79 14.08 -14.05 -19.70
N SER A 80 14.45 -13.23 -20.69
CA SER A 80 15.70 -13.43 -21.44
C SER A 80 16.95 -13.29 -20.59
N GLU A 81 16.97 -12.38 -19.61
CA GLU A 81 18.12 -12.13 -18.76
C GLU A 81 18.21 -13.10 -17.58
N HIS A 82 17.08 -13.39 -16.92
CA HIS A 82 17.07 -14.08 -15.62
C HIS A 82 16.55 -15.52 -15.68
N LEU A 83 15.73 -15.85 -16.68
CA LEU A 83 15.13 -17.17 -16.89
C LEU A 83 15.24 -17.66 -18.35
N PRO A 84 16.43 -17.63 -18.99
CA PRO A 84 16.58 -17.92 -20.43
C PRO A 84 16.24 -19.36 -20.84
N HIS A 85 16.00 -20.23 -19.86
CA HIS A 85 15.62 -21.62 -20.06
C HIS A 85 14.10 -21.83 -20.12
N ILE A 86 13.31 -20.78 -19.88
CA ILE A 86 11.86 -20.78 -19.99
C ILE A 86 11.50 -20.06 -21.28
N ASP A 87 10.79 -20.75 -22.17
CA ASP A 87 10.23 -20.13 -23.36
C ASP A 87 9.00 -19.30 -22.96
N TYR A 88 9.16 -17.98 -22.96
CA TYR A 88 8.13 -17.04 -22.52
C TYR A 88 7.37 -16.47 -23.71
N SER A 89 6.04 -16.60 -23.68
CA SER A 89 5.14 -15.94 -24.61
C SER A 89 4.25 -14.96 -23.85
N PHE A 90 4.29 -13.70 -24.25
CA PHE A 90 3.45 -12.66 -23.65
C PHE A 90 1.99 -12.78 -24.11
N ASP A 91 1.08 -13.10 -23.18
CA ASP A 91 -0.37 -13.25 -23.42
C ASP A 91 -1.24 -12.31 -22.55
N TRP A 92 -0.63 -11.30 -21.93
CA TRP A 92 -1.39 -10.38 -21.10
C TRP A 92 -2.33 -9.51 -21.94
N LYS A 93 -3.61 -9.47 -21.53
CA LYS A 93 -4.65 -8.63 -22.16
C LYS A 93 -4.89 -7.34 -21.38
N ILE A 94 -5.39 -7.48 -20.16
CA ILE A 94 -5.70 -6.42 -19.20
C ILE A 94 -5.70 -7.07 -17.81
N GLU A 95 -5.27 -6.36 -16.77
CA GLU A 95 -5.17 -6.90 -15.42
C GLU A 95 -6.53 -6.89 -14.71
N THR A 96 -7.28 -7.99 -14.83
CA THR A 96 -8.59 -8.18 -14.19
C THR A 96 -8.53 -9.24 -13.12
N THR A 97 -8.26 -8.82 -11.88
CA THR A 97 -8.20 -9.68 -10.70
C THR A 97 -9.11 -9.12 -9.60
N PRO A 98 -9.48 -9.91 -8.59
CA PRO A 98 -10.21 -9.38 -7.43
C PRO A 98 -9.46 -8.20 -6.80
N TYR A 99 -8.13 -8.27 -6.73
CA TYR A 99 -7.32 -7.18 -6.20
C TYR A 99 -7.44 -5.90 -7.04
N THR A 100 -7.33 -5.96 -8.37
CA THR A 100 -7.42 -4.75 -9.20
C THR A 100 -8.82 -4.14 -9.20
N LEU A 101 -9.88 -4.96 -9.15
CA LEU A 101 -11.25 -4.47 -8.97
C LEU A 101 -11.44 -3.76 -7.62
N MET A 102 -10.96 -4.38 -6.53
CA MET A 102 -11.01 -3.77 -5.19
C MET A 102 -10.26 -2.44 -5.17
N MET A 103 -9.08 -2.37 -5.79
CA MET A 103 -8.31 -1.12 -5.90
C MET A 103 -9.09 -0.04 -6.65
N CYS A 104 -9.79 -0.39 -7.74
CA CYS A 104 -10.70 0.51 -8.43
C CYS A 104 -11.83 1.00 -7.50
N GLU A 105 -12.46 0.12 -6.72
CA GLU A 105 -13.51 0.52 -5.77
C GLU A 105 -12.97 1.48 -4.71
N PHE A 106 -11.81 1.19 -4.13
CA PHE A 106 -11.22 1.99 -3.05
C PHE A 106 -10.78 3.38 -3.51
N THR A 107 -10.46 3.52 -4.79
CA THR A 107 -9.95 4.77 -5.36
C THR A 107 -10.97 5.52 -6.23
N LYS A 108 -12.24 5.08 -6.23
CA LYS A 108 -13.30 5.66 -7.07
C LYS A 108 -13.45 7.17 -6.88
N ASP A 109 -13.32 7.67 -5.66
CA ASP A 109 -13.47 9.11 -5.36
C ASP A 109 -12.29 9.97 -5.85
N TYR A 110 -11.14 9.34 -6.14
CA TYR A 110 -9.94 10.02 -6.66
C TYR A 110 -9.79 9.92 -8.18
N GLN A 111 -10.81 9.37 -8.85
CA GLN A 111 -10.80 9.13 -10.28
C GLN A 111 -10.68 10.43 -11.09
N ASN A 112 -9.86 10.39 -12.14
CA ASN A 112 -9.72 11.47 -13.10
C ASN A 112 -10.51 11.16 -14.38
N TYR A 113 -11.44 12.04 -14.75
CA TYR A 113 -12.29 11.88 -15.94
C TYR A 113 -11.65 12.36 -17.25
N LYS A 114 -10.40 12.83 -17.24
CA LYS A 114 -9.74 13.40 -18.43
C LYS A 114 -9.79 12.51 -19.67
N ASP A 115 -9.50 11.22 -19.52
CA ASP A 115 -9.50 10.28 -20.67
C ASP A 115 -10.92 10.02 -21.19
N MET A 116 -11.93 10.06 -20.31
CA MET A 116 -13.34 9.94 -20.68
C MET A 116 -13.81 11.19 -21.45
N GLU A 117 -13.52 12.38 -20.93
CA GLU A 117 -13.91 13.65 -21.57
C GLU A 117 -13.22 13.83 -22.93
N LYS A 118 -11.94 13.49 -23.02
CA LYS A 118 -11.19 13.53 -24.28
C LYS A 118 -11.77 12.58 -25.33
N MET A 119 -12.18 11.38 -24.91
CA MET A 119 -12.84 10.42 -25.79
C MET A 119 -14.17 10.99 -26.32
N LYS A 120 -15.00 11.56 -25.44
CA LYS A 120 -16.28 12.20 -25.83
C LYS A 120 -16.05 13.32 -26.84
N GLU A 121 -15.06 14.17 -26.62
CA GLU A 121 -14.70 15.27 -27.52
C GLU A 121 -14.29 14.75 -28.91
N LEU A 122 -13.39 13.77 -28.97
CA LEU A 122 -12.86 13.24 -30.22
C LEU A 122 -13.89 12.45 -31.03
N LEU A 123 -14.69 11.62 -30.35
CA LEU A 123 -15.76 10.85 -30.99
C LEU A 123 -17.03 11.69 -31.22
N LYS A 124 -17.09 12.91 -30.65
CA LYS A 124 -18.26 13.80 -30.67
C LYS A 124 -19.52 13.13 -30.14
N ILE A 125 -19.37 12.39 -29.03
CA ILE A 125 -20.46 11.68 -28.37
C ILE A 125 -20.74 12.27 -26.98
N ASN A 126 -21.96 12.06 -26.48
CA ASN A 126 -22.37 12.41 -25.12
C ASN A 126 -22.75 11.18 -24.29
N ASP A 127 -23.11 11.40 -23.02
CA ASP A 127 -23.47 10.35 -22.06
C ASP A 127 -24.65 9.48 -22.52
N GLU A 128 -25.67 10.07 -23.14
CA GLU A 128 -26.83 9.32 -23.67
C GLU A 128 -26.44 8.40 -24.83
N GLU A 129 -25.51 8.85 -25.67
CA GLU A 129 -24.97 8.04 -26.76
C GLU A 129 -24.10 6.88 -26.25
N ILE A 130 -23.40 7.04 -25.13
CA ILE A 130 -22.67 5.95 -24.47
C ILE A 130 -23.63 4.87 -24.00
N GLU A 131 -24.76 5.26 -23.39
CA GLU A 131 -25.76 4.30 -22.91
C GLU A 131 -26.49 3.57 -24.05
N THR A 132 -26.77 4.26 -25.16
CA THR A 132 -27.57 3.71 -26.27
C THR A 132 -26.74 2.99 -27.35
N ASN A 133 -25.51 3.43 -27.60
CA ASN A 133 -24.65 2.94 -28.68
C ASN A 133 -23.37 2.25 -28.18
N TYR A 134 -23.37 1.75 -26.94
CA TYR A 134 -22.20 1.18 -26.26
C TYR A 134 -21.36 0.22 -27.13
N HIS A 135 -22.00 -0.77 -27.78
CA HIS A 135 -21.28 -1.75 -28.60
C HIS A 135 -20.57 -1.13 -29.80
N GLN A 136 -21.16 -0.11 -30.42
CA GLN A 136 -20.50 0.61 -31.51
C GLN A 136 -19.28 1.37 -31.00
N ILE A 137 -19.40 2.03 -29.84
CA ILE A 137 -18.29 2.75 -29.19
C ILE A 137 -17.15 1.78 -28.82
N ILE A 138 -17.46 0.60 -28.29
CA ILE A 138 -16.46 -0.43 -28.01
C ILE A 138 -15.70 -0.85 -29.27
N ASN A 139 -16.40 -1.01 -30.39
CA ASN A 139 -15.79 -1.32 -31.68
C ASN A 139 -14.92 -0.17 -32.20
N ASP A 140 -15.42 1.07 -32.14
CA ASP A 140 -14.72 2.26 -32.63
C ASP A 140 -13.45 2.57 -31.83
N LEU A 141 -13.45 2.24 -30.54
CA LEU A 141 -12.28 2.34 -29.66
C LEU A 141 -11.25 1.22 -29.90
N GLY A 142 -11.56 0.22 -30.73
CA GLY A 142 -10.63 -0.85 -31.11
C GLY A 142 -10.50 -1.98 -30.08
N PHE A 143 -11.39 -2.06 -29.08
CA PHE A 143 -11.39 -3.14 -28.08
C PHE A 143 -11.49 -4.57 -28.64
N PRO A 144 -12.14 -4.86 -29.79
CA PRO A 144 -12.14 -6.20 -30.35
C PRO A 144 -10.74 -6.75 -30.64
N SER A 145 -9.75 -5.88 -30.94
CA SER A 145 -8.36 -6.30 -31.14
C SER A 145 -7.66 -6.77 -29.84
N LEU A 146 -8.23 -6.42 -28.68
CA LEU A 146 -7.84 -6.93 -27.36
C LEU A 146 -8.64 -8.19 -26.96
N GLY A 147 -9.56 -8.65 -27.81
CA GLY A 147 -10.51 -9.71 -27.50
C GLY A 147 -11.63 -9.28 -26.57
N ILE A 148 -11.95 -7.98 -26.54
CA ILE A 148 -13.04 -7.39 -25.75
C ILE A 148 -14.10 -6.91 -26.74
N THR A 149 -15.23 -7.61 -26.81
CA THR A 149 -16.30 -7.40 -27.78
C THR A 149 -17.61 -6.91 -27.16
N VAL A 150 -17.88 -7.30 -25.92
CA VAL A 150 -19.10 -6.92 -25.18
C VAL A 150 -18.80 -6.14 -23.89
N GLY A 151 -17.62 -5.51 -23.82
CA GLY A 151 -17.21 -4.70 -22.68
C GLY A 151 -16.68 -5.53 -21.50
N LEU A 152 -16.99 -5.12 -20.27
CA LEU A 152 -16.51 -5.80 -19.07
C LEU A 152 -17.07 -7.22 -18.90
N SER A 153 -18.21 -7.52 -19.54
CA SER A 153 -18.80 -8.86 -19.52
C SER A 153 -17.87 -9.96 -20.07
N ASP A 154 -16.90 -9.61 -20.92
CA ASP A 154 -15.87 -10.55 -21.42
C ASP A 154 -14.77 -10.83 -20.38
N LEU A 155 -14.67 -10.01 -19.34
CA LEU A 155 -13.52 -9.95 -18.43
C LEU A 155 -13.86 -10.32 -17.00
N ILE A 156 -15.07 -10.01 -16.55
CA ILE A 156 -15.53 -10.20 -15.16
C ILE A 156 -16.97 -10.75 -15.13
N PRO A 157 -17.36 -11.45 -14.04
CA PRO A 157 -18.72 -11.94 -13.87
C PRO A 157 -19.78 -10.82 -13.91
N ALA A 158 -20.98 -11.17 -14.39
CA ALA A 158 -22.07 -10.21 -14.62
C ALA A 158 -22.50 -9.42 -13.36
N HIS A 159 -22.36 -9.99 -12.16
CA HIS A 159 -22.72 -9.29 -10.91
C HIS A 159 -21.73 -8.19 -10.52
N LEU A 160 -20.53 -8.18 -11.11
CA LEU A 160 -19.51 -7.14 -10.91
C LEU A 160 -19.51 -6.10 -12.04
N VAL A 161 -20.26 -6.32 -13.12
CA VAL A 161 -20.38 -5.35 -14.21
C VAL A 161 -21.26 -4.19 -13.74
N PRO A 162 -20.81 -2.92 -13.85
CA PRO A 162 -21.62 -1.78 -13.50
C PRO A 162 -22.96 -1.75 -14.26
N SER A 163 -23.99 -1.19 -13.64
CA SER A 163 -25.32 -1.11 -14.24
C SER A 163 -25.43 -0.09 -15.36
N SER A 164 -24.65 0.99 -15.31
CA SER A 164 -24.57 2.01 -16.37
C SER A 164 -23.40 1.72 -17.30
N ARG A 165 -23.57 1.99 -18.60
CA ARG A 165 -22.51 1.80 -19.60
C ARG A 165 -21.40 2.82 -19.45
N ILE A 166 -21.72 4.00 -18.93
CA ILE A 166 -20.71 5.01 -18.58
C ILE A 166 -19.80 4.48 -17.48
N ASP A 167 -20.35 3.96 -16.37
CA ASP A 167 -19.55 3.40 -15.28
C ASP A 167 -18.77 2.16 -15.75
N GLU A 168 -19.34 1.34 -16.63
CA GLU A 168 -18.65 0.20 -17.24
C GLU A 168 -17.42 0.64 -18.03
N LEU A 169 -17.56 1.66 -18.89
CA LEU A 169 -16.44 2.19 -19.67
C LEU A 169 -15.38 2.85 -18.79
N GLN A 170 -15.80 3.56 -17.75
CA GLN A 170 -14.89 4.15 -16.76
C GLN A 170 -14.07 3.08 -16.03
N LEU A 171 -14.72 2.02 -15.54
CA LEU A 171 -14.03 0.93 -14.88
C LEU A 171 -13.06 0.22 -15.82
N LEU A 172 -13.43 0.01 -17.09
CA LEU A 172 -12.54 -0.54 -18.11
C LEU A 172 -11.29 0.34 -18.31
N PHE A 173 -11.47 1.66 -18.42
CA PHE A 173 -10.37 2.61 -18.55
C PHE A 173 -9.40 2.58 -17.35
N ARG A 174 -9.93 2.40 -16.14
CA ARG A 174 -9.11 2.29 -14.93
C ARG A 174 -8.34 0.98 -14.89
N LEU A 175 -8.98 -0.13 -15.28
CA LEU A 175 -8.33 -1.44 -15.39
C LEU A 175 -7.18 -1.44 -16.42
N MET A 176 -7.29 -0.63 -17.48
CA MET A 176 -6.21 -0.45 -18.48
C MET A 176 -4.97 0.22 -17.90
N SER A 177 -5.07 0.90 -16.76
CA SER A 177 -3.93 1.57 -16.12
C SER A 177 -3.08 0.63 -15.27
N PHE A 178 -3.57 -0.58 -14.96
CA PHE A 178 -2.79 -1.56 -14.20
C PHE A 178 -1.73 -2.25 -15.07
N PRO A 179 -0.51 -2.45 -14.54
CA PRO A 179 0.49 -3.30 -15.19
C PRO A 179 0.09 -4.79 -15.10
N PRO A 180 0.80 -5.69 -15.79
CA PRO A 180 0.60 -7.14 -15.69
C PRO A 180 1.11 -7.71 -14.35
N LEU A 181 0.44 -7.38 -13.24
CA LEU A 181 0.83 -7.78 -11.88
C LEU A 181 0.90 -9.31 -11.74
N GLY A 182 -0.10 -10.02 -12.28
CA GLY A 182 -0.11 -11.48 -12.28
C GLY A 182 1.08 -12.12 -13.02
N GLU A 183 1.54 -11.53 -14.12
CA GLU A 183 2.71 -12.01 -14.87
C GLU A 183 4.02 -11.73 -14.13
N LEU A 184 4.13 -10.55 -13.50
CA LEU A 184 5.29 -10.20 -12.68
C LEU A 184 5.43 -11.13 -11.46
N ALA A 185 4.31 -11.45 -10.81
CA ALA A 185 4.29 -12.39 -9.70
C ALA A 185 4.65 -13.82 -10.15
N LEU A 186 4.19 -14.25 -11.34
CA LEU A 186 4.58 -15.52 -11.93
C LEU A 186 6.10 -15.58 -12.19
N PHE A 187 6.66 -14.54 -12.81
CA PHE A 187 8.09 -14.43 -13.04
C PHE A 187 8.86 -14.50 -11.71
N GLN A 188 8.45 -13.75 -10.69
CA GLN A 188 9.10 -13.76 -9.38
C GLN A 188 9.09 -15.16 -8.75
N ASN A 189 7.96 -15.87 -8.82
CA ASN A 189 7.85 -17.24 -8.29
C ASN A 189 8.77 -18.21 -9.02
N GLN A 190 8.81 -18.15 -10.36
CA GLN A 190 9.68 -19.00 -11.18
C GLN A 190 11.16 -18.69 -10.94
N TYR A 191 11.51 -17.42 -10.82
CA TYR A 191 12.86 -16.98 -10.49
C TYR A 191 13.30 -17.47 -9.11
N ASN A 192 12.45 -17.30 -8.09
CA ASN A 192 12.71 -17.82 -6.75
C ASN A 192 12.90 -19.33 -6.74
N ALA A 193 12.05 -20.08 -7.45
CA ALA A 193 12.17 -21.53 -7.58
C ALA A 193 13.47 -21.94 -8.30
N PHE A 194 13.87 -21.20 -9.34
CA PHE A 194 15.11 -21.43 -10.06
C PHE A 194 16.33 -21.19 -9.16
N ILE A 195 16.40 -20.06 -8.46
CA ILE A 195 17.50 -19.74 -7.53
C ILE A 195 17.57 -20.78 -6.41
N LYS A 196 16.42 -21.17 -5.85
CA LYS A 196 16.36 -22.20 -4.81
C LYS A 196 16.95 -23.52 -5.29
N LYS A 197 16.55 -23.98 -6.48
CA LYS A 197 17.08 -25.21 -7.09
C LYS A 197 18.58 -25.13 -7.38
N GLN A 198 19.10 -23.97 -7.80
CA GLN A 198 20.53 -23.77 -8.01
C GLN A 198 21.31 -23.82 -6.69
N ALA A 199 20.80 -23.16 -5.66
CA ALA A 199 21.40 -23.16 -4.33
C ALA A 199 21.40 -24.56 -3.68
N GLU A 200 20.32 -25.33 -3.83
CA GLU A 200 20.24 -26.73 -3.38
C GLU A 200 21.28 -27.62 -4.07
N LYS A 201 21.43 -27.48 -5.40
CA LYS A 201 22.46 -28.20 -6.17
C LYS A 201 23.87 -27.85 -5.71
N LEU A 202 24.17 -26.56 -5.54
CA LEU A 202 25.46 -26.11 -5.03
C LEU A 202 25.73 -26.67 -3.63
N SER A 203 24.75 -26.59 -2.73
CA SER A 203 24.87 -27.12 -1.36
C SER A 203 25.15 -28.63 -1.35
N SER A 204 24.50 -29.39 -2.24
CA SER A 204 24.76 -30.83 -2.38
C SER A 204 26.19 -31.16 -2.85
N ALA A 205 26.83 -30.25 -3.57
CA ALA A 205 28.21 -30.41 -4.03
C ALA A 205 29.26 -30.11 -2.93
N PHE A 206 28.85 -29.42 -1.85
CA PHE A 206 29.74 -29.01 -0.75
C PHE A 206 29.22 -29.49 0.61
N SER A 207 29.21 -30.81 0.81
CA SER A 207 28.65 -31.50 1.99
C SER A 207 29.26 -31.13 3.36
N GLY A 208 30.32 -30.30 3.40
CA GLY A 208 30.95 -29.79 4.62
C GLY A 208 30.68 -28.32 4.95
N ILE A 209 29.94 -27.61 4.10
CA ILE A 209 29.59 -26.19 4.28
C ILE A 209 28.13 -26.12 4.69
N ILE A 210 27.84 -25.38 5.77
CA ILE A 210 26.46 -25.08 6.17
C ILE A 210 25.82 -24.34 4.99
N PRO A 211 24.72 -24.84 4.39
CA PRO A 211 24.07 -24.16 3.28
C PRO A 211 23.73 -22.74 3.68
N ASP A 212 24.21 -21.76 2.91
CA ASP A 212 23.78 -20.38 3.11
C ASP A 212 22.25 -20.32 3.03
N LYS A 213 21.64 -19.60 3.97
CA LYS A 213 20.18 -19.45 3.99
C LYS A 213 19.77 -18.74 2.72
N ILE A 214 19.10 -19.48 1.83
CA ILE A 214 18.60 -18.94 0.55
C ILE A 214 17.75 -17.71 0.88
N PRO A 215 18.04 -16.54 0.29
CA PRO A 215 17.25 -15.35 0.54
C PRO A 215 15.80 -15.63 0.16
N SER A 216 14.89 -15.52 1.13
CA SER A 216 13.47 -15.46 0.84
C SER A 216 13.19 -14.06 0.30
N PHE A 217 13.11 -13.93 -1.02
CA PHE A 217 12.61 -12.72 -1.64
C PHE A 217 11.10 -12.69 -1.38
N GLY A 218 10.68 -11.98 -0.33
CA GLY A 218 9.27 -11.74 -0.06
C GLY A 218 8.56 -11.20 -1.32
N MET A 219 7.26 -11.43 -1.42
CA MET A 219 6.46 -10.91 -2.51
C MET A 219 5.81 -9.59 -2.08
N PRO A 220 5.99 -8.48 -2.83
CA PRO A 220 5.25 -7.25 -2.61
C PRO A 220 3.73 -7.52 -2.57
N GLU A 221 3.00 -6.80 -1.73
CA GLU A 221 1.57 -7.02 -1.50
C GLU A 221 0.75 -6.95 -2.79
N SER A 222 1.04 -5.99 -3.67
CA SER A 222 0.37 -5.85 -4.96
C SER A 222 0.57 -7.07 -5.87
N LEU A 223 1.76 -7.68 -5.87
CA LEU A 223 2.02 -8.91 -6.60
C LEU A 223 1.36 -10.11 -5.93
N HIS A 224 1.40 -10.17 -4.60
CA HIS A 224 0.80 -11.26 -3.83
C HIS A 224 -0.72 -11.33 -4.04
N CYS A 225 -1.43 -10.23 -3.84
CA CYS A 225 -2.88 -10.17 -3.98
C CYS A 225 -3.35 -10.30 -5.44
N SER A 226 -2.51 -9.92 -6.42
CA SER A 226 -2.80 -10.15 -7.85
C SER A 226 -2.48 -11.56 -8.32
N TYR A 227 -1.78 -12.37 -7.51
CA TYR A 227 -1.44 -13.75 -7.85
C TYR A 227 -2.30 -14.76 -7.09
N PHE A 228 -2.56 -14.51 -5.81
CA PHE A 228 -3.38 -15.35 -4.95
C PHE A 228 -4.79 -14.77 -4.85
N HIS A 229 -5.67 -15.25 -5.73
CA HIS A 229 -7.03 -14.74 -5.87
C HIS A 229 -8.01 -15.25 -4.82
N ILE A 230 -7.66 -16.30 -4.07
CA ILE A 230 -8.50 -16.91 -3.05
C ILE A 230 -7.79 -16.80 -1.71
N HIS A 231 -8.36 -16.01 -0.81
CA HIS A 231 -7.88 -15.94 0.55
C HIS A 231 -8.20 -17.25 1.30
N HIS A 232 -7.32 -17.64 2.23
CA HIS A 232 -7.46 -18.91 2.92
C HIS A 232 -8.74 -18.97 3.79
N GLU A 233 -9.17 -17.84 4.35
CA GLU A 233 -10.42 -17.78 5.11
C GLU A 233 -11.64 -17.98 4.21
N THR A 234 -11.65 -17.42 2.99
CA THR A 234 -12.66 -17.75 1.98
C THR A 234 -12.70 -19.26 1.68
N TYR A 235 -11.54 -19.90 1.52
CA TYR A 235 -11.47 -21.34 1.29
C TYR A 235 -11.96 -22.15 2.50
N LYS A 236 -11.63 -21.77 3.73
CA LYS A 236 -12.14 -22.43 4.95
C LYS A 236 -13.66 -22.35 5.06
N LYS A 237 -14.24 -21.21 4.68
CA LYS A 237 -15.68 -20.94 4.77
C LYS A 237 -16.48 -21.82 3.81
N HIS A 238 -16.02 -21.98 2.58
CA HIS A 238 -16.79 -22.64 1.51
C HIS A 238 -16.25 -24.03 1.11
N GLY A 239 -14.94 -24.22 1.18
CA GLY A 239 -14.24 -25.39 0.66
C GLY A 239 -14.40 -25.58 -0.85
N LEU A 240 -13.81 -26.65 -1.38
CA LEU A 240 -13.93 -26.98 -2.81
C LEU A 240 -15.38 -27.23 -3.23
N HIS A 241 -16.16 -27.88 -2.36
CA HIS A 241 -17.56 -28.22 -2.63
C HIS A 241 -18.46 -26.98 -2.66
N GLY A 242 -18.27 -26.01 -1.76
CA GLY A 242 -19.04 -24.78 -1.77
C GLY A 242 -18.77 -23.94 -3.02
N PHE A 243 -17.51 -23.90 -3.48
CA PHE A 243 -17.16 -23.24 -4.74
C PHE A 243 -17.82 -23.91 -5.94
N GLU A 244 -17.82 -25.25 -6.01
CA GLU A 244 -18.46 -26.01 -7.08
C GLU A 244 -19.99 -25.79 -7.15
N GLN A 245 -20.63 -25.51 -6.01
CA GLN A 245 -22.07 -25.21 -5.94
C GLN A 245 -22.42 -23.78 -6.32
N ASN A 246 -21.44 -22.89 -6.49
CA ASN A 246 -21.71 -21.50 -6.82
C ASN A 246 -22.29 -21.38 -8.26
N PRO A 247 -23.44 -20.72 -8.46
CA PRO A 247 -24.05 -20.59 -9.78
C PRO A 247 -23.15 -19.96 -10.85
N ILE A 248 -22.22 -19.08 -10.45
CA ILE A 248 -21.28 -18.40 -11.37
C ILE A 248 -20.20 -19.37 -11.88
N LEU A 249 -19.94 -20.46 -11.17
CA LEU A 249 -18.83 -21.39 -11.43
C LEU A 249 -19.29 -22.73 -12.03
N ILE A 250 -20.57 -22.84 -12.41
CA ILE A 250 -21.16 -24.09 -12.96
C ILE A 250 -20.42 -24.55 -14.23
N GLU A 251 -19.89 -23.63 -15.03
CA GLU A 251 -19.18 -23.97 -16.26
C GLU A 251 -17.77 -24.55 -16.00
N ASN A 252 -17.28 -24.53 -14.75
CA ASN A 252 -15.93 -24.96 -14.38
C ASN A 252 -15.87 -26.35 -13.71
N ILE A 253 -16.91 -27.17 -13.85
CA ILE A 253 -17.00 -28.49 -13.21
C ILE A 253 -15.81 -29.40 -13.59
N ASP A 254 -15.37 -29.35 -14.85
CA ASP A 254 -14.27 -30.18 -15.33
C ASP A 254 -12.95 -29.83 -14.62
N GLU A 255 -12.68 -28.56 -14.37
CA GLU A 255 -11.50 -28.11 -13.63
C GLU A 255 -11.55 -28.50 -12.15
N PHE A 256 -12.74 -28.46 -11.52
CA PHE A 256 -12.92 -28.99 -10.17
C PHE A 256 -12.67 -30.51 -10.13
N GLN A 257 -13.11 -31.25 -11.13
CA GLN A 257 -12.88 -32.69 -11.23
C GLN A 257 -11.40 -33.02 -11.46
N ASP A 258 -10.68 -32.24 -12.28
CA ASP A 258 -9.22 -32.38 -12.45
C ASP A 258 -8.48 -32.19 -11.12
N ILE A 259 -8.86 -31.20 -10.31
CA ILE A 259 -8.31 -30.99 -8.98
C ILE A 259 -8.53 -32.22 -8.09
N ARG A 260 -9.76 -32.76 -8.05
CA ARG A 260 -10.07 -33.99 -7.27
C ARG A 260 -9.22 -35.18 -7.71
N ASN A 261 -9.05 -35.35 -9.03
CA ASN A 261 -8.21 -36.40 -9.59
C ASN A 261 -6.74 -36.24 -9.16
N LYS A 262 -6.20 -35.02 -9.19
CA LYS A 262 -4.84 -34.71 -8.71
C LYS A 262 -4.68 -34.99 -7.22
N VAL A 263 -5.68 -34.67 -6.39
CA VAL A 263 -5.65 -34.99 -4.95
C VAL A 263 -5.64 -36.49 -4.73
N ALA A 264 -6.53 -37.25 -5.37
CA ALA A 264 -6.59 -38.70 -5.24
C ALA A 264 -5.24 -39.38 -5.57
N VAL A 265 -4.54 -38.91 -6.59
CA VAL A 265 -3.22 -39.44 -7.00
C VAL A 265 -2.10 -39.13 -5.99
N HIS A 266 -2.23 -38.06 -5.21
CA HIS A 266 -1.14 -37.56 -4.35
C HIS A 266 -1.37 -37.75 -2.86
N LYS A 267 -2.62 -37.94 -2.41
CA LYS A 267 -2.94 -38.11 -0.99
C LYS A 267 -2.14 -39.24 -0.35
N GLU A 268 -2.04 -40.38 -1.02
CA GLU A 268 -1.33 -41.57 -0.51
C GLU A 268 0.20 -41.42 -0.48
N LYS A 269 0.76 -40.36 -1.08
CA LYS A 269 2.20 -40.12 -1.14
C LYS A 269 2.75 -39.33 0.06
N PHE A 270 1.87 -38.79 0.91
CA PHE A 270 2.24 -37.94 2.05
C PHE A 270 1.80 -38.60 3.36
N ASN A 271 2.54 -39.61 3.79
CA ASN A 271 2.43 -40.19 5.12
C ASN A 271 3.75 -40.00 5.89
N ASP A 272 3.64 -39.61 7.15
CA ASP A 272 4.77 -39.63 8.09
C ASP A 272 4.40 -40.42 9.33
N THR A 273 5.39 -40.86 10.09
CA THR A 273 5.17 -41.61 11.32
C THR A 273 5.74 -40.87 12.52
N LEU A 274 4.86 -40.49 13.43
CA LEU A 274 5.16 -39.84 14.70
C LEU A 274 5.05 -40.87 15.83
N ILE A 275 5.90 -40.77 16.85
CA ILE A 275 5.65 -41.44 18.14
C ILE A 275 4.86 -40.47 19.03
N CYS A 276 3.66 -40.87 19.45
CA CYS A 276 2.83 -40.06 20.33
C CYS A 276 3.57 -39.80 21.66
N PRO A 277 3.79 -38.54 22.06
CA PRO A 277 4.52 -38.23 23.29
C PRO A 277 3.74 -38.57 24.57
N CYS A 278 2.43 -38.83 24.47
CA CYS A 278 1.57 -39.20 25.61
C CYS A 278 1.59 -40.71 25.88
N CYS A 279 1.45 -41.56 24.85
CA CYS A 279 1.32 -43.01 25.00
C CYS A 279 2.50 -43.84 24.46
N GLY A 280 3.43 -43.23 23.73
CA GLY A 280 4.57 -43.92 23.11
C GLY A 280 4.23 -44.77 21.89
N GLU A 281 2.98 -44.74 21.42
CA GLU A 281 2.55 -45.49 20.24
C GLU A 281 2.92 -44.78 18.95
N LYS A 282 3.31 -45.56 17.94
CA LYS A 282 3.58 -45.07 16.58
C LYS A 282 2.25 -44.77 15.89
N GLN A 283 2.07 -43.52 15.48
CA GLN A 283 0.91 -43.05 14.72
C GLN A 283 1.35 -42.65 13.31
N THR A 284 0.53 -42.96 12.33
CA THR A 284 0.67 -42.42 10.96
C THR A 284 -0.08 -41.10 10.91
N ILE A 285 0.57 -40.06 10.42
CA ILE A 285 -0.05 -38.78 10.12
C ILE A 285 -0.13 -38.67 8.60
N ASP A 286 -1.36 -38.54 8.11
CA ASP A 286 -1.64 -38.29 6.69
C ASP A 286 -1.88 -36.80 6.47
N LEU A 287 -1.45 -36.29 5.32
CA LEU A 287 -1.76 -34.92 4.93
C LEU A 287 -3.27 -34.77 4.67
N PRO A 288 -3.96 -33.80 5.30
CA PRO A 288 -5.38 -33.54 5.04
C PRO A 288 -5.65 -33.26 3.55
N GLU A 289 -6.73 -33.84 3.02
CA GLU A 289 -7.12 -33.67 1.61
C GLU A 289 -7.37 -32.21 1.27
N GLU A 290 -7.91 -31.44 2.22
CA GLU A 290 -8.26 -30.04 2.08
C GLU A 290 -7.04 -29.18 1.76
N ILE A 291 -5.86 -29.55 2.26
CA ILE A 291 -4.60 -28.85 1.95
C ILE A 291 -4.20 -29.10 0.50
N LEU A 292 -4.35 -30.34 0.02
CA LEU A 292 -4.05 -30.69 -1.37
C LEU A 292 -5.06 -30.05 -2.33
N HIS A 293 -6.34 -30.03 -1.97
CA HIS A 293 -7.38 -29.31 -2.71
C HIS A 293 -7.02 -27.83 -2.84
N TYR A 294 -6.70 -27.16 -1.73
CA TYR A 294 -6.34 -25.74 -1.76
C TYR A 294 -5.07 -25.49 -2.58
N LYS A 295 -4.04 -26.33 -2.42
CA LYS A 295 -2.81 -26.24 -3.22
C LYS A 295 -3.09 -26.33 -4.72
N TYR A 296 -3.77 -27.38 -5.17
CA TYR A 296 -4.05 -27.56 -6.60
C TYR A 296 -5.03 -26.52 -7.16
N LEU A 297 -5.89 -25.97 -6.31
CA LEU A 297 -6.73 -24.83 -6.65
C LEU A 297 -5.88 -23.59 -6.92
N LEU A 298 -4.91 -23.28 -6.05
CA LEU A 298 -3.99 -22.15 -6.25
C LEU A 298 -3.05 -22.34 -7.46
N GLU A 299 -2.76 -23.58 -7.85
CA GLU A 299 -2.02 -23.89 -9.08
C GLU A 299 -2.87 -23.67 -10.34
N ASN A 300 -4.19 -23.85 -10.26
CA ASN A 300 -5.12 -23.52 -11.34
C ASN A 300 -5.52 -22.04 -11.28
N ARG A 301 -4.64 -21.16 -11.79
CA ARG A 301 -4.77 -19.71 -11.71
C ARG A 301 -6.06 -19.17 -12.31
N ASP A 302 -6.50 -19.71 -13.45
CA ASP A 302 -7.71 -19.24 -14.13
C ASP A 302 -8.96 -19.55 -13.31
N LEU A 303 -9.07 -20.79 -12.81
CA LEU A 303 -10.16 -21.16 -11.90
C LEU A 303 -10.10 -20.34 -10.60
N ALA A 304 -8.90 -20.17 -10.02
CA ALA A 304 -8.72 -19.40 -8.80
C ALA A 304 -9.16 -17.94 -8.98
N LYS A 305 -8.84 -17.32 -10.12
CA LYS A 305 -9.30 -15.98 -10.49
C LYS A 305 -10.83 -15.93 -10.58
N LYS A 306 -11.44 -16.88 -11.29
CA LYS A 306 -12.91 -16.96 -11.42
C LYS A 306 -13.59 -17.08 -10.05
N ILE A 307 -13.06 -17.93 -9.17
CA ILE A 307 -13.55 -18.06 -7.79
C ILE A 307 -13.38 -16.75 -7.01
N GLY A 308 -12.20 -16.13 -7.05
CA GLY A 308 -11.97 -14.87 -6.36
C GLY A 308 -12.92 -13.75 -6.81
N LEU A 309 -13.30 -13.73 -8.09
CA LEU A 309 -14.30 -12.79 -8.62
C LEU A 309 -15.73 -13.18 -8.23
N ALA A 310 -16.07 -14.47 -8.19
CA ALA A 310 -17.37 -14.94 -7.71
C ALA A 310 -17.59 -14.61 -6.21
N TYR A 311 -16.52 -14.63 -5.42
CA TYR A 311 -16.51 -14.32 -3.98
C TYR A 311 -15.84 -12.97 -3.69
N PHE A 312 -16.05 -11.99 -4.57
CA PHE A 312 -15.37 -10.69 -4.49
C PHE A 312 -15.61 -9.96 -3.16
N GLU A 313 -16.82 -10.00 -2.60
CA GLU A 313 -17.13 -9.39 -1.31
C GLU A 313 -16.31 -10.01 -0.17
N ASP A 314 -16.22 -11.35 -0.13
CA ASP A 314 -15.39 -12.07 0.85
C ASP A 314 -13.91 -11.67 0.69
N PHE A 315 -13.42 -11.49 -0.55
CA PHE A 315 -12.05 -11.02 -0.81
C PHE A 315 -11.81 -9.61 -0.25
N VAL A 316 -12.73 -8.68 -0.47
CA VAL A 316 -12.63 -7.30 0.03
C VAL A 316 -12.67 -7.26 1.57
N GLU A 317 -13.55 -8.05 2.18
CA GLU A 317 -13.65 -8.16 3.64
C GLU A 317 -12.37 -8.74 4.24
N ASP A 318 -11.88 -9.85 3.70
CA ASP A 318 -10.63 -10.50 4.14
C ASP A 318 -9.43 -9.56 4.00
N TYR A 319 -9.35 -8.81 2.90
CA TYR A 319 -8.29 -7.80 2.71
C TYR A 319 -8.35 -6.70 3.76
N LYS A 320 -9.54 -6.14 4.03
CA LYS A 320 -9.75 -5.10 5.05
C LYS A 320 -9.39 -5.60 6.44
N ASN A 321 -9.80 -6.82 6.80
CA ASN A 321 -9.49 -7.44 8.09
C ASN A 321 -7.98 -7.65 8.25
N ASN A 322 -7.31 -8.19 7.24
CA ASN A 322 -5.85 -8.38 7.26
C ASN A 322 -5.11 -7.05 7.36
N MET A 323 -5.55 -6.02 6.63
CA MET A 323 -5.00 -4.67 6.73
C MET A 323 -5.20 -4.07 8.14
N ALA A 324 -6.38 -4.25 8.72
CA ALA A 324 -6.67 -3.80 10.09
C ALA A 324 -5.78 -4.51 11.11
N ASP A 325 -5.60 -5.83 11.01
CA ASP A 325 -4.72 -6.61 11.88
C ASP A 325 -3.25 -6.16 11.74
N LYS A 326 -2.78 -5.98 10.50
CA LYS A 326 -1.44 -5.44 10.23
C LYS A 326 -1.28 -4.05 10.85
N LEU A 327 -2.25 -3.14 10.70
CA LEU A 327 -2.22 -1.81 11.30
C LEU A 327 -2.25 -1.86 12.84
N HIS A 328 -3.09 -2.72 13.42
CA HIS A 328 -3.14 -2.95 14.86
C HIS A 328 -1.82 -3.47 15.41
N SER A 329 -1.09 -4.29 14.64
CA SER A 329 0.26 -4.74 15.01
C SER A 329 1.34 -3.68 14.76
N PHE A 330 1.19 -2.84 13.73
CA PHE A 330 2.18 -1.86 13.30
C PHE A 330 2.17 -0.60 14.16
N ILE A 331 0.98 -0.02 14.41
CA ILE A 331 0.83 1.25 15.13
C ILE A 331 1.51 1.21 16.51
N PRO A 332 1.36 0.16 17.35
CA PRO A 332 2.07 0.09 18.62
C PRO A 332 3.59 -0.01 18.51
N ASN A 333 4.11 -0.46 17.36
CA ASN A 333 5.54 -0.65 17.13
C ASN A 333 6.18 0.49 16.32
N ILE A 334 5.41 1.50 15.89
CA ILE A 334 5.88 2.58 15.03
C ILE A 334 7.05 3.39 15.64
N ASN A 335 7.10 3.42 16.97
CA ASN A 335 8.08 4.15 17.77
C ASN A 335 9.12 3.22 18.46
N LYS A 336 9.10 1.92 18.19
CA LYS A 336 10.03 0.97 18.79
C LYS A 336 11.35 0.97 18.01
N VAL A 337 12.43 1.40 18.68
CA VAL A 337 13.77 1.48 18.08
C VAL A 337 14.80 0.89 19.03
N ASP A 338 15.57 -0.07 18.52
CA ASP A 338 16.70 -0.61 19.25
C ASP A 338 17.91 0.32 19.06
N ASN A 339 18.37 0.93 20.16
CA ASN A 339 19.51 1.85 20.20
C ASN A 339 19.41 3.06 19.23
N PRO A 340 18.53 4.04 19.52
CA PRO A 340 18.30 5.17 18.61
C PRO A 340 19.53 6.06 18.41
N GLU A 341 19.71 6.56 17.19
CA GLU A 341 20.70 7.58 16.85
C GLU A 341 20.22 8.99 17.23
N CYS A 342 18.91 9.22 17.12
CA CYS A 342 18.25 10.46 17.47
C CYS A 342 17.07 10.21 18.44
N LEU A 343 16.96 11.05 19.47
CA LEU A 343 15.80 11.10 20.36
C LEU A 343 15.00 12.37 20.14
N ILE A 344 13.68 12.24 20.07
CA ILE A 344 12.74 13.36 20.19
C ILE A 344 12.18 13.27 21.60
N LEU A 345 12.69 14.09 22.52
CA LEU A 345 12.24 14.14 23.90
C LEU A 345 10.95 14.97 23.96
N VAL A 346 9.88 14.36 24.46
CA VAL A 346 8.54 14.98 24.60
C VAL A 346 8.04 14.86 26.04
N GLU A 347 7.08 15.68 26.42
CA GLU A 347 6.58 15.73 27.78
C GLU A 347 5.60 14.59 28.08
N GLY A 348 4.68 14.33 27.15
CA GLY A 348 3.56 13.42 27.37
C GLY A 348 3.47 12.23 26.42
N GLU A 349 2.44 11.42 26.68
CA GLU A 349 2.07 10.28 25.84
C GLU A 349 1.32 10.71 24.56
N SER A 350 0.63 11.86 24.57
CA SER A 350 -0.04 12.41 23.39
C SER A 350 0.95 12.57 22.22
N GLU A 351 2.11 13.15 22.50
CA GLU A 351 3.18 13.43 21.54
C GLU A 351 3.91 12.15 21.11
N GLU A 352 4.14 11.24 22.07
CA GLU A 352 4.74 9.92 21.84
C GLU A 352 3.95 9.11 20.81
N TRP A 353 2.63 9.23 20.79
CA TRP A 353 1.78 8.61 19.78
C TRP A 353 1.61 9.46 18.52
N ALA A 354 1.33 10.75 18.66
CA ALA A 354 0.95 11.59 17.54
C ALA A 354 2.12 11.88 16.58
N ILE A 355 3.32 12.17 17.09
CA ILE A 355 4.47 12.54 16.24
C ILE A 355 4.86 11.39 15.30
N PRO A 356 5.03 10.13 15.76
CA PRO A 356 5.34 9.03 14.86
C PRO A 356 4.25 8.77 13.82
N LEU A 357 2.97 8.90 14.18
CA LEU A 357 1.85 8.73 13.26
C LEU A 357 1.85 9.81 12.16
N LEU A 358 2.06 11.07 12.54
CA LEU A 358 2.16 12.19 11.60
C LEU A 358 3.38 12.06 10.69
N ALA A 359 4.53 11.62 11.23
CA ALA A 359 5.73 11.33 10.45
C ALA A 359 5.46 10.26 9.39
N PHE A 360 4.83 9.15 9.80
CA PHE A 360 4.46 8.06 8.89
C PHE A 360 3.53 8.54 7.77
N ARG A 361 2.53 9.37 8.09
CA ARG A 361 1.64 9.97 7.09
C ARG A 361 2.35 10.94 6.13
N LYS A 362 3.46 11.55 6.56
CA LYS A 362 4.41 12.28 5.69
C LYS A 362 5.42 11.36 4.98
N ARG A 363 5.18 10.05 4.95
CA ARG A 363 6.07 9.02 4.34
C ARG A 363 7.46 8.98 4.98
N PHE A 364 7.60 9.41 6.24
CA PHE A 364 8.86 9.37 7.00
C PHE A 364 8.72 8.45 8.22
N ILE A 365 9.28 7.24 8.12
CA ILE A 365 9.21 6.25 9.19
C ILE A 365 10.39 6.45 10.15
N LEU A 366 10.12 7.11 11.28
CA LEU A 366 11.13 7.47 12.29
C LEU A 366 11.96 6.26 12.74
N SER A 367 11.30 5.14 13.04
CA SER A 367 11.97 3.93 13.52
C SER A 367 12.93 3.30 12.52
N GLN A 368 12.61 3.33 11.22
CA GLN A 368 13.51 2.86 10.16
C GLN A 368 14.74 3.78 9.99
N SER A 369 14.65 5.01 10.49
CA SER A 369 15.74 5.98 10.48
C SER A 369 16.48 6.04 11.83
N ASN A 370 16.30 5.04 12.71
CA ASN A 370 16.87 5.00 14.06
C ASN A 370 16.48 6.22 14.94
N ILE A 371 15.28 6.77 14.73
CA ILE A 371 14.74 7.90 15.50
C ILE A 371 13.62 7.41 16.41
N GLN A 372 13.73 7.73 17.70
CA GLN A 372 12.70 7.40 18.70
C GLN A 372 12.13 8.66 19.34
N VAL A 373 10.80 8.72 19.45
CA VAL A 373 10.11 9.69 20.31
C VAL A 373 10.08 9.14 21.73
N TYR A 374 10.63 9.88 22.68
CA TYR A 374 10.82 9.43 24.05
C TYR A 374 9.99 10.30 25.00
N ASN A 375 8.99 9.66 25.62
CA ASN A 375 8.12 10.28 26.60
C ASN A 375 8.81 10.42 27.95
N SER A 376 9.11 11.68 28.30
CA SER A 376 9.79 12.02 29.55
C SER A 376 8.83 12.18 30.72
N LYS A 377 7.51 12.03 30.53
CA LYS A 377 6.43 12.14 31.54
C LYS A 377 6.15 13.54 32.10
N SER A 378 7.12 14.45 32.12
CA SER A 378 6.92 15.86 32.46
C SER A 378 8.04 16.74 31.89
N LYS A 379 7.81 18.06 31.82
CA LYS A 379 8.85 19.06 31.46
C LYS A 379 10.10 19.01 32.32
N GLU A 380 9.99 18.83 33.64
CA GLU A 380 11.15 18.77 34.54
C GLU A 380 11.97 17.50 34.27
N LYS A 381 11.27 16.40 34.02
CA LYS A 381 11.89 15.12 33.73
C LYS A 381 12.50 15.09 32.32
N LEU A 382 11.89 15.77 31.35
CA LEU A 382 12.46 16.00 30.02
C LEU A 382 13.80 16.71 30.11
N ALA A 383 13.86 17.81 30.87
CA ALA A 383 15.11 18.51 31.09
C ALA A 383 16.16 17.60 31.76
N ALA A 384 15.78 16.86 32.81
CA ALA A 384 16.68 15.93 33.49
C ALA A 384 17.19 14.80 32.57
N ASP A 385 16.31 14.24 31.75
CA ASP A 385 16.64 13.17 30.80
C ASP A 385 17.54 13.69 29.68
N PHE A 386 17.33 14.91 29.18
CA PHE A 386 18.27 15.56 28.26
C PHE A 386 19.68 15.62 28.83
N PHE A 387 19.85 16.06 30.09
CA PHE A 387 21.17 16.14 30.73
C PHE A 387 21.79 14.75 30.95
N SER A 388 20.98 13.78 31.35
CA SER A 388 21.40 12.38 31.54
C SER A 388 21.88 11.78 30.23
N PHE A 389 21.07 11.86 29.17
CA PHE A 389 21.40 11.30 27.86
C PHE A 389 22.58 11.99 27.20
N ARG A 390 22.70 13.32 27.34
CA ARG A 390 23.88 14.06 26.89
C ARG A 390 25.17 13.52 27.52
N THR A 391 25.13 13.20 28.82
CA THR A 391 26.30 12.73 29.57
C THR A 391 26.64 11.29 29.23
N ASN A 392 25.63 10.42 29.18
CA ASN A 392 25.81 8.98 28.99
C ASN A 392 25.98 8.59 27.51
N TYR A 393 25.44 9.38 26.58
CA TYR A 393 25.42 9.10 25.14
C TYR A 393 25.86 10.35 24.34
N PRO A 394 27.15 10.72 24.36
CA PRO A 394 27.64 12.00 23.82
C PRO A 394 27.49 12.17 22.30
N ASN A 395 27.26 11.07 21.57
CA ASN A 395 27.04 11.08 20.11
C ASN A 395 25.56 11.10 19.72
N ARG A 396 24.66 10.91 20.68
CA ARG A 396 23.22 10.89 20.43
C ARG A 396 22.71 12.28 20.12
N LYS A 397 21.95 12.40 19.03
CA LYS A 397 21.28 13.65 18.67
C LYS A 397 19.96 13.74 19.42
N MET A 398 19.54 14.95 19.77
CA MET A 398 18.33 15.16 20.57
C MET A 398 17.53 16.37 20.09
N ILE A 399 16.23 16.19 19.98
CA ILE A 399 15.25 17.25 19.71
C ILE A 399 14.35 17.31 20.93
N CYS A 400 14.27 18.46 21.59
CA CYS A 400 13.36 18.66 22.71
C CYS A 400 12.09 19.37 22.22
N LEU A 401 10.91 18.87 22.59
CA LEU A 401 9.64 19.58 22.45
C LEU A 401 9.15 19.97 23.85
N LEU A 402 8.83 21.25 24.03
CA LEU A 402 8.32 21.79 25.30
C LEU A 402 7.05 22.62 25.08
N ASP A 403 6.12 22.51 26.02
CA ASP A 403 4.88 23.28 26.09
C ASP A 403 5.12 24.70 26.63
N ALA A 404 4.13 25.59 26.43
CA ALA A 404 4.26 27.02 26.76
C ALA A 404 4.53 27.30 28.25
N ASP A 405 4.19 26.36 29.13
CA ASP A 405 4.33 26.46 30.58
C ASP A 405 5.72 26.01 31.10
N ALA A 406 6.61 25.56 30.21
CA ALA A 406 7.97 25.08 30.49
C ALA A 406 9.07 26.13 30.23
N LYS A 407 8.77 27.40 30.48
CA LYS A 407 9.69 28.53 30.19
C LYS A 407 11.05 28.41 30.89
N LYS A 408 11.05 27.94 32.14
CA LYS A 408 12.29 27.78 32.92
C LYS A 408 13.17 26.68 32.34
N GLU A 409 12.56 25.55 31.97
CA GLU A 409 13.20 24.40 31.36
C GLU A 409 13.76 24.76 29.98
N ARG A 410 12.97 25.47 29.17
CA ARG A 410 13.38 26.06 27.89
C ARG A 410 14.65 26.90 28.03
N ASP A 411 14.65 27.90 28.91
CA ASP A 411 15.80 28.80 29.10
C ASP A 411 17.08 28.04 29.50
N ASN A 412 16.93 26.99 30.31
CA ASN A 412 18.05 26.15 30.73
C ASN A 412 18.62 25.31 29.58
N LEU A 413 17.75 24.73 28.75
CA LEU A 413 18.14 23.92 27.60
C LEU A 413 18.75 24.80 26.48
N GLU A 414 18.15 25.95 26.18
CA GLU A 414 18.61 26.86 25.11
C GLU A 414 20.07 27.28 25.27
N ARG A 415 20.52 27.56 26.50
CA ARG A 415 21.91 27.95 26.79
C ARG A 415 22.93 26.93 26.29
N ILE A 416 22.58 25.65 26.29
CA ILE A 416 23.44 24.54 25.88
C ILE A 416 23.28 24.27 24.38
N ILE A 417 22.03 24.26 23.93
CA ILE A 417 21.64 23.94 22.56
C ILE A 417 22.22 24.96 21.58
N ASN A 418 22.22 26.25 21.94
CA ASN A 418 22.72 27.31 21.09
C ASN A 418 24.18 27.12 20.65
N ASN A 419 24.99 26.47 21.48
CA ASN A 419 26.40 26.18 21.20
C ASN A 419 26.62 24.80 20.55
N ASN A 420 25.59 23.97 20.40
CA ASN A 420 25.69 22.58 19.93
C ASN A 420 24.58 22.24 18.91
N LYS A 421 24.32 23.18 17.99
CA LYS A 421 23.26 23.05 17.00
C LYS A 421 23.48 21.87 16.03
N ASP A 422 24.66 21.31 15.89
CA ASP A 422 24.85 20.11 15.09
C ASP A 422 24.28 18.83 15.74
N LYS A 423 24.02 18.86 17.06
CA LYS A 423 23.54 17.70 17.84
C LYS A 423 22.18 17.91 18.51
N TYR A 424 21.89 19.13 18.94
CA TYR A 424 20.71 19.42 19.76
C TYR A 424 19.84 20.51 19.14
N ARG A 425 18.53 20.34 19.29
CA ARG A 425 17.49 21.28 18.86
C ARG A 425 16.39 21.38 19.90
N LEU A 426 15.75 22.55 19.95
CA LEU A 426 14.59 22.81 20.79
C LEU A 426 13.48 23.34 19.89
N VAL A 427 12.30 22.77 20.04
CA VAL A 427 11.03 23.26 19.50
C VAL A 427 10.15 23.59 20.70
N PHE A 428 9.56 24.78 20.70
CA PHE A 428 8.77 25.30 21.83
C PHE A 428 7.40 25.71 21.31
N ILE A 429 6.34 25.24 21.97
CA ILE A 429 4.98 25.65 21.69
C ILE A 429 4.75 26.99 22.41
N GLU A 430 4.58 28.07 21.64
CA GLU A 430 4.52 29.42 22.21
C GLU A 430 3.22 29.67 23.00
N ASN A 431 2.12 29.03 22.60
CA ASN A 431 0.81 29.21 23.20
C ASN A 431 0.15 27.85 23.46
N GLY A 432 -0.20 27.59 24.72
CA GLY A 432 -0.92 26.38 25.12
C GLY A 432 -0.02 25.15 25.22
N THR A 433 -0.60 24.00 24.88
CA THR A 433 -0.03 22.66 24.99
C THR A 433 -0.02 21.97 23.64
N PHE A 434 0.52 20.76 23.57
CA PHE A 434 0.50 19.97 22.32
C PHE A 434 -0.89 19.84 21.67
N GLU A 435 -1.98 19.75 22.44
CA GLU A 435 -3.32 19.64 21.85
C GLU A 435 -3.79 20.94 21.16
N ASP A 436 -3.22 22.10 21.54
CA ASP A 436 -3.55 23.42 20.98
C ASP A 436 -2.98 23.67 19.58
N ILE A 437 -2.00 22.87 19.15
CA ILE A 437 -1.35 23.06 17.84
C ILE A 437 -2.23 22.60 16.68
N PHE A 438 -3.28 21.81 16.95
CA PHE A 438 -4.21 21.33 15.94
C PHE A 438 -5.27 22.38 15.63
N GLU A 439 -5.64 22.51 14.35
CA GLU A 439 -6.70 23.44 13.94
C GLU A 439 -8.01 23.15 14.68
N LEU A 440 -8.66 24.21 15.17
CA LEU A 440 -9.86 24.09 16.00
C LEU A 440 -11.01 23.34 15.30
N ASP A 441 -11.23 23.60 14.02
CA ASP A 441 -12.32 22.96 13.27
C ASP A 441 -12.10 21.44 13.18
N ILE A 442 -10.86 20.99 12.93
CA ILE A 442 -10.48 19.57 12.95
C ILE A 442 -10.70 19.00 14.35
N SER A 443 -10.25 19.71 15.38
CA SER A 443 -10.40 19.28 16.77
C SER A 443 -11.87 19.08 17.15
N ILE A 444 -12.77 19.96 16.71
CA ILE A 444 -14.22 19.85 16.96
C ILE A 444 -14.82 18.61 16.29
N ASP A 445 -14.47 18.36 15.03
CA ASP A 445 -14.97 17.21 14.29
C ASP A 445 -14.56 15.89 14.98
N ILE A 446 -13.28 15.78 15.36
CA ILE A 446 -12.75 14.61 16.06
C ILE A 446 -13.40 14.43 17.43
N LEU A 447 -13.60 15.51 18.19
CA LEU A 447 -14.26 15.44 19.50
C LEU A 447 -15.71 14.97 19.39
N ASN A 448 -16.46 15.43 18.39
CA ASN A 448 -17.83 14.95 18.19
C ASN A 448 -17.89 13.49 17.75
N GLU A 449 -16.88 13.01 17.03
CA GLU A 449 -16.77 11.61 16.65
C GLU A 449 -16.39 10.71 17.83
N LEU A 450 -15.40 11.12 18.63
CA LEU A 450 -14.95 10.36 19.80
C LEU A 450 -16.01 10.28 20.89
N TYR A 451 -16.85 11.31 20.98
CA TYR A 451 -17.93 11.42 21.96
C TYR A 451 -19.26 11.68 21.23
N PRO A 452 -19.82 10.65 20.56
CA PRO A 452 -21.04 10.81 19.75
C PRO A 452 -22.27 11.08 20.62
N ASP A 453 -22.26 10.60 21.87
CA ASP A 453 -23.34 10.80 22.82
C ASP A 453 -23.33 12.22 23.40
N GLY A 454 -24.50 12.88 23.39
CA GLY A 454 -24.69 14.24 23.92
C GLY A 454 -24.69 15.33 22.86
N ASP A 455 -24.77 16.59 23.30
CA ASP A 455 -24.92 17.73 22.38
C ASP A 455 -23.68 17.92 21.50
N GLN A 456 -23.89 18.30 20.24
CA GLN A 456 -22.80 18.58 19.31
C GLN A 456 -21.96 19.77 19.82
N ILE A 457 -20.65 19.60 19.83
CA ILE A 457 -19.69 20.67 20.09
C ILE A 457 -19.59 21.53 18.84
N LEU A 458 -19.71 22.84 19.02
CA LEU A 458 -19.67 23.85 17.97
C LEU A 458 -18.54 24.84 18.26
N ARG A 459 -18.07 25.53 17.22
CA ARG A 459 -17.03 26.55 17.35
C ARG A 459 -17.40 27.65 18.34
N SER A 460 -18.68 28.02 18.40
CA SER A 460 -19.22 29.01 19.35
C SER A 460 -19.12 28.58 20.81
N ASP A 461 -18.88 27.30 21.10
CA ASP A 461 -18.66 26.85 22.46
C ASP A 461 -17.27 27.21 22.97
N PHE A 462 -16.33 27.54 22.09
CA PHE A 462 -14.98 27.94 22.47
C PHE A 462 -14.94 29.43 22.78
N ILE A 463 -14.43 29.77 23.97
CA ILE A 463 -14.28 31.15 24.43
C ILE A 463 -12.94 31.68 23.93
N ASP A 464 -12.99 32.77 23.16
CA ASP A 464 -11.81 33.47 22.69
C ASP A 464 -10.90 33.91 23.86
N GLY A 465 -9.59 33.67 23.73
CA GLY A 465 -8.59 34.03 24.73
C GLY A 465 -8.34 32.99 25.84
N LYS A 466 -9.03 31.84 25.81
CA LYS A 466 -8.67 30.66 26.61
C LYS A 466 -8.01 29.59 25.74
N ASP A 467 -7.06 28.84 26.29
CA ASP A 467 -6.49 27.68 25.61
C ASP A 467 -7.55 26.56 25.39
N PHE A 468 -7.25 25.67 24.45
CA PHE A 468 -8.09 24.56 24.04
C PHE A 468 -8.42 23.66 25.23
N LEU A 469 -7.43 23.31 26.05
CA LEU A 469 -7.62 22.43 27.20
C LEU A 469 -8.57 23.00 28.27
N SER A 470 -8.51 24.31 28.50
CA SER A 470 -9.39 25.00 29.44
C SER A 470 -10.81 25.08 28.91
N ASN A 471 -10.98 25.28 27.60
CA ASN A 471 -12.29 25.21 26.95
C ASN A 471 -12.85 23.78 27.00
N ILE A 472 -12.06 22.78 26.62
CA ILE A 472 -12.57 21.42 26.43
C ILE A 472 -13.01 20.78 27.73
N LYS A 473 -12.33 21.02 28.85
CA LYS A 473 -12.78 20.51 30.16
C LYS A 473 -14.19 20.95 30.50
N ARG A 474 -14.53 22.23 30.22
CA ARG A 474 -15.88 22.75 30.43
C ARG A 474 -16.87 22.15 29.42
N ILE A 475 -16.53 22.19 28.14
CA ILE A 475 -17.40 21.72 27.06
C ILE A 475 -17.74 20.23 27.23
N MET A 476 -16.74 19.40 27.56
CA MET A 476 -16.92 17.98 27.79
C MET A 476 -17.84 17.69 28.98
N PHE A 477 -17.72 18.48 30.06
CA PHE A 477 -18.62 18.38 31.20
C PHE A 477 -20.05 18.79 30.87
N GLU A 478 -20.22 19.93 30.17
CA GLU A 478 -21.53 20.51 29.87
C GLU A 478 -22.30 19.75 28.79
N LYS A 479 -21.64 19.36 27.69
CA LYS A 479 -22.28 18.77 26.50
C LYS A 479 -22.22 17.26 26.42
N LYS A 480 -21.06 16.67 26.76
CA LYS A 480 -20.79 15.25 26.56
C LYS A 480 -20.92 14.42 27.83
N LYS A 481 -20.88 15.06 29.01
CA LYS A 481 -20.85 14.40 30.33
C LYS A 481 -19.75 13.33 30.44
N ALA A 482 -18.63 13.55 29.75
CA ALA A 482 -17.52 12.61 29.65
C ALA A 482 -16.19 13.27 30.05
N GLN A 483 -15.19 12.45 30.39
CA GLN A 483 -13.83 12.93 30.65
C GLN A 483 -13.04 13.00 29.33
N PHE A 484 -12.31 14.11 29.14
CA PHE A 484 -11.43 14.28 27.99
C PHE A 484 -10.20 13.37 28.08
N ASP A 485 -10.03 12.49 27.09
CA ASP A 485 -8.84 11.66 26.92
C ASP A 485 -7.90 12.29 25.89
N LYS A 486 -6.84 12.92 26.40
CA LYS A 486 -5.82 13.60 25.59
C LYS A 486 -5.12 12.66 24.61
N VAL A 487 -4.81 11.44 25.04
CA VAL A 487 -4.03 10.48 24.24
C VAL A 487 -4.89 9.96 23.11
N LEU A 488 -6.13 9.57 23.41
CA LEU A 488 -7.07 9.12 22.38
C LEU A 488 -7.38 10.25 21.38
N PHE A 489 -7.55 11.48 21.87
CA PHE A 489 -7.73 12.65 21.02
C PHE A 489 -6.53 12.87 20.10
N ALA A 490 -5.31 13.00 20.63
CA ALA A 490 -4.11 13.26 19.84
C ALA A 490 -3.85 12.15 18.80
N LYS A 491 -4.04 10.88 19.19
CA LYS A 491 -3.90 9.73 18.29
C LYS A 491 -4.93 9.77 17.14
N THR A 492 -6.18 10.07 17.45
CA THR A 492 -7.26 10.09 16.46
C THR A 492 -7.11 11.28 15.51
N THR A 493 -6.78 12.46 16.05
CA THR A 493 -6.46 13.65 15.26
C THR A 493 -5.28 13.38 14.33
N ALA A 494 -4.20 12.78 14.82
CA ALA A 494 -3.03 12.44 14.00
C ALA A 494 -3.35 11.49 12.84
N LEU A 495 -4.27 10.54 13.04
CA LEU A 495 -4.70 9.60 11.99
C LEU A 495 -5.60 10.26 10.94
N LYS A 496 -6.44 11.21 11.33
CA LYS A 496 -7.54 11.71 10.49
C LYS A 496 -7.34 13.09 9.90
N MET A 497 -6.53 13.95 10.52
CA MET A 497 -6.35 15.31 10.02
C MET A 497 -5.82 15.33 8.59
N ASP A 498 -6.09 16.39 7.83
CA ASP A 498 -5.42 16.56 6.53
C ASP A 498 -3.90 16.70 6.75
N ILE A 499 -3.12 15.91 6.03
CA ILE A 499 -1.67 15.88 6.19
C ILE A 499 -1.02 17.18 5.67
N ASP A 500 -1.70 17.92 4.80
CA ASP A 500 -1.24 19.22 4.32
C ASP A 500 -1.45 20.34 5.35
N LYS A 501 -2.28 20.10 6.36
CA LYS A 501 -2.50 20.98 7.51
C LYS A 501 -1.64 20.60 8.72
N LEU A 502 -0.48 19.96 8.49
CA LEU A 502 0.42 19.53 9.55
C LEU A 502 0.85 20.74 10.43
N PRO A 503 0.77 20.64 11.77
CA PRO A 503 1.17 21.73 12.65
C PRO A 503 2.63 22.09 12.47
N LYS A 504 2.94 23.39 12.55
CA LYS A 504 4.27 23.93 12.24
C LYS A 504 5.35 23.36 13.15
N GLU A 505 5.03 23.13 14.42
CA GLU A 505 5.90 22.56 15.43
C GLU A 505 6.28 21.13 15.06
N VAL A 506 5.30 20.31 14.67
CA VAL A 506 5.54 18.93 14.21
C VAL A 506 6.34 18.94 12.91
N ALA A 507 5.97 19.78 11.94
CA ALA A 507 6.71 19.92 10.68
C ALA A 507 8.19 20.28 10.92
N ASN A 508 8.46 21.18 11.87
CA ASN A 508 9.82 21.55 12.27
C ASN A 508 10.57 20.37 12.90
N ILE A 509 9.94 19.62 13.81
CA ILE A 509 10.53 18.42 14.41
C ILE A 509 10.94 17.42 13.33
N LEU A 510 10.05 17.14 12.38
CA LEU A 510 10.32 16.18 11.30
C LEU A 510 11.46 16.65 10.38
N ALA A 511 11.48 17.93 10.01
CA ALA A 511 12.56 18.48 9.19
C ALA A 511 13.92 18.41 9.89
N ILE A 512 13.96 18.69 11.19
CA ILE A 512 15.18 18.55 12.01
C ILE A 512 15.60 17.08 12.12
N ALA A 513 14.65 16.19 12.40
CA ALA A 513 14.90 14.76 12.51
C ALA A 513 15.50 14.20 11.23
N GLU A 514 14.97 14.60 10.07
CA GLU A 514 15.49 14.23 8.75
C GLU A 514 16.91 14.77 8.52
N ASP A 515 17.20 16.04 8.86
CA ASP A 515 18.55 16.62 8.80
C ASP A 515 19.56 15.86 9.69
N PHE A 516 19.09 15.39 10.84
CA PHE A 516 19.91 14.63 11.77
C PHE A 516 20.29 13.24 11.28
N VAL A 517 19.48 12.60 10.42
CA VAL A 517 19.75 11.25 9.91
C VAL A 517 20.20 11.20 8.46
N LYS A 518 20.09 12.32 7.73
CA LYS A 518 20.62 12.43 6.36
C LYS A 518 22.12 12.08 6.35
N PRO A 519 22.55 11.07 5.57
CA PRO A 519 23.96 10.78 5.40
C PRO A 519 24.65 12.05 4.88
N ARG A 520 25.62 12.58 5.63
CA ARG A 520 26.50 13.62 5.07
C ARG A 520 27.28 12.95 3.95
N ASN A 521 26.98 13.29 2.71
CA ASN A 521 27.70 12.80 1.54
C ASN A 521 29.21 13.05 1.75
N PHE A 522 29.95 12.01 2.11
CA PHE A 522 31.40 11.99 2.09
C PHE A 522 31.85 11.74 0.65
N ILE A 523 31.58 12.70 -0.22
CA ILE A 523 32.39 12.91 -1.43
C ILE A 523 32.69 14.41 -1.46
N LYS A 524 33.83 14.78 -0.87
CA LYS A 524 34.49 16.02 -1.24
C LYS A 524 34.92 15.87 -2.70
N GLN A 525 34.51 16.81 -3.55
CA GLN A 525 35.20 17.10 -4.80
C GLN A 525 36.64 17.56 -4.51
#